data_AF-T1I8V2-F1
#
_entry.id   AF-T1I8V2-F1
#
_cell.length_a   1.000
_cell.length_b   1.000
_cell.length_c   1.000
_cell.angle_alpha   90.00
_cell.angle_beta   90.00
_cell.angle_gamma   90.00
#
_symmetry.space_group_name_H-M   'P 1'
#
loop_
_entity.id
_entity.type
_entity.pdbx_description
1 polymer ?
#
loop_
_entity_poly.entity_id
_entity_poly.type
_entity_poly.pdbx_seq_one_letter_code
_entity_poly.pdbx_strand_id
1 'polypeptide(L)'
;MATTTNGNGNLVDEFEEAFQSCLSVLTKEEALATMEKEEMRAEVDHSVLRFIDLARQMEAFFLQKRFLLSALKPELVVREDINDLKSELARKEDLLKRHHEKITLWQNLLADVQGWAKSQAQGPATPSGMNGVPPSGTPPQPAM
;
A
#
# COMPACT_ATOMS: atom_id res chain seq x y z
N MET A 1 -34.34 19.70 -4.17
CA MET A 1 -34.20 20.74 -5.21
C MET A 1 -32.97 20.39 -6.03
N ALA A 2 -33.12 20.18 -7.33
CA ALA A 2 -31.99 20.01 -8.23
C ALA A 2 -31.52 21.41 -8.64
N THR A 3 -30.35 21.84 -8.15
CA THR A 3 -29.67 23.01 -8.68
C THR A 3 -29.16 22.63 -10.07
N THR A 4 -29.86 23.11 -11.09
CA THR A 4 -29.38 23.16 -12.47
C THR A 4 -28.10 23.98 -12.48
N THR A 5 -26.94 23.34 -12.71
CA THR A 5 -25.72 24.07 -13.04
C THR A 5 -25.95 24.73 -14.40
N ASN A 6 -26.10 26.05 -14.37
CA ASN A 6 -26.36 26.90 -15.53
C ASN A 6 -25.05 27.65 -15.84
N GLY A 7 -24.01 26.88 -16.17
CA GLY A 7 -22.74 27.36 -16.70
C GLY A 7 -22.54 26.76 -18.09
N ASN A 8 -22.32 27.60 -19.09
CA ASN A 8 -22.13 27.19 -20.48
C ASN A 8 -20.77 26.47 -20.74
N GLY A 9 -20.04 26.08 -19.69
CA GLY A 9 -18.75 25.39 -19.74
C GLY A 9 -18.81 23.98 -19.13
N ASN A 10 -17.86 23.13 -19.52
CA ASN A 10 -17.67 21.82 -18.89
C ASN A 10 -17.09 22.02 -17.48
N LEU A 11 -17.75 21.49 -16.45
CA LEU A 11 -17.34 21.63 -15.04
C LEU A 11 -15.89 21.19 -14.79
N VAL A 12 -15.41 20.20 -15.55
CA VAL A 12 -14.03 19.72 -15.48
C VAL A 12 -13.06 20.79 -16.00
N ASP A 13 -13.39 21.46 -17.11
CA ASP A 13 -12.56 22.50 -17.69
C ASP A 13 -12.49 23.71 -16.74
N GLU A 14 -13.60 24.10 -16.11
CA GLU A 14 -13.63 25.18 -15.12
C GLU A 14 -12.80 24.83 -13.87
N PHE A 15 -12.87 23.59 -13.40
CA PHE A 15 -12.08 23.10 -12.28
C PHE A 15 -10.58 23.10 -12.61
N GLU A 16 -10.21 22.66 -13.81
CA GLU A 16 -8.83 22.67 -14.31
C GLU A 16 -8.29 24.10 -14.42
N GLU A 17 -9.08 25.02 -14.98
CA GLU A 17 -8.73 26.43 -15.07
C GLU A 17 -8.51 27.04 -13.69
N ALA A 18 -9.40 26.77 -12.72
CA ALA A 18 -9.24 27.25 -11.35
C ALA A 18 -7.99 26.68 -10.66
N PHE A 19 -7.65 25.42 -10.93
CA PHE A 19 -6.41 24.81 -10.45
C PHE A 19 -5.17 25.52 -11.03
N GLN A 20 -5.17 25.76 -12.35
CA GLN A 20 -4.10 26.50 -13.02
C GLN A 20 -3.99 27.94 -12.49
N SER A 21 -5.13 28.59 -12.19
CA SER A 21 -5.15 29.94 -11.60
C SER A 21 -4.43 29.98 -10.26
N CYS A 22 -4.66 29.00 -9.38
CA CYS A 22 -3.96 28.90 -8.09
C CYS A 22 -2.43 28.81 -8.27
N LEU A 23 -1.97 28.06 -9.27
CA LEU A 23 -0.54 27.90 -9.57
C LEU A 23 0.06 29.14 -10.22
N SER A 24 -0.72 29.85 -11.04
CA SER A 24 -0.24 30.99 -11.82
C SER A 24 0.28 32.14 -10.96
N VAL A 25 -0.25 32.29 -9.74
CA VAL A 25 0.23 33.29 -8.76
C VAL A 25 1.63 32.95 -8.23
N LEU A 26 2.01 31.67 -8.21
CA LEU A 26 3.33 31.21 -7.76
C LEU A 26 4.39 31.25 -8.88
N THR A 27 3.96 31.25 -10.14
CA THR A 27 4.87 31.08 -11.30
C THR A 27 5.14 32.36 -12.09
N LYS A 28 4.39 33.45 -11.85
CA LYS A 28 4.57 34.74 -12.56
C LYS A 28 5.49 35.69 -11.78
N GLU A 29 6.78 35.40 -11.84
CA GLU A 29 7.84 36.14 -11.14
C GLU A 29 7.92 37.63 -11.53
N GLU A 30 7.64 37.97 -12.79
CA GLU A 30 7.65 39.37 -13.28
C GLU A 30 6.47 40.22 -12.76
N ALA A 31 5.28 39.63 -12.57
CA ALA A 31 4.10 40.34 -12.07
C ALA A 31 4.18 40.59 -10.55
N LEU A 32 4.79 39.64 -9.82
CA LEU A 32 5.01 39.71 -8.37
C LEU A 32 5.93 40.89 -7.96
N ALA A 33 6.85 41.30 -8.83
CA ALA A 33 7.78 42.39 -8.55
C ALA A 33 7.12 43.78 -8.56
N THR A 34 5.95 43.91 -9.21
CA THR A 34 5.21 45.17 -9.36
C THR A 34 3.88 45.21 -8.60
N MET A 35 3.34 44.08 -8.17
CA MET A 35 2.08 44.00 -7.42
C MET A 35 2.26 44.36 -5.95
N GLU A 36 1.24 45.04 -5.41
CA GLU A 36 1.16 45.29 -3.98
C GLU A 36 0.87 43.99 -3.21
N LYS A 37 1.50 43.80 -2.05
CA LYS A 37 1.39 42.56 -1.26
C LYS A 37 -0.06 42.25 -0.86
N GLU A 38 -0.88 43.27 -0.63
CA GLU A 38 -2.29 43.12 -0.28
C GLU A 38 -3.12 42.63 -1.47
N GLU A 39 -2.87 43.18 -2.66
CA GLU A 39 -3.51 42.76 -3.91
C GLU A 39 -3.17 41.31 -4.25
N MET A 40 -1.90 40.94 -4.13
CA MET A 40 -1.44 39.56 -4.31
C MET A 40 -2.13 38.60 -3.35
N ARG A 41 -2.28 38.99 -2.08
CA ARG A 41 -2.97 38.17 -1.09
C ARG A 41 -4.44 37.99 -1.43
N ALA A 42 -5.12 39.06 -1.86
CA ALA A 42 -6.52 39.01 -2.26
C ALA A 42 -6.73 38.10 -3.48
N GLU A 43 -5.82 38.13 -4.46
CA GLU A 43 -5.86 37.25 -5.64
C GLU A 43 -5.65 35.76 -5.27
N VAL A 44 -4.69 35.47 -4.39
CA VAL A 44 -4.49 34.11 -3.87
C VAL A 44 -5.77 33.63 -3.18
N ASP A 45 -6.30 34.42 -2.25
CA ASP A 45 -7.49 34.04 -1.50
C ASP A 45 -8.69 33.82 -2.44
N HIS A 46 -8.86 34.68 -3.45
CA HIS A 46 -9.93 34.53 -4.45
C HIS A 46 -9.78 33.25 -5.30
N SER A 47 -8.58 33.01 -5.84
CA SER A 47 -8.31 31.83 -6.68
C SER A 47 -8.51 30.52 -5.92
N VAL A 48 -8.04 30.46 -4.67
CA VAL A 48 -8.19 29.29 -3.79
C VAL A 48 -9.66 29.05 -3.46
N LEU A 49 -10.42 30.09 -3.11
CA LEU A 49 -11.85 29.95 -2.82
C LEU A 49 -12.62 29.45 -4.04
N ARG A 50 -12.37 30.02 -5.23
CA ARG A 50 -12.97 29.55 -6.48
C ARG A 50 -12.64 28.09 -6.78
N PHE A 51 -11.39 27.68 -6.59
CA PHE A 51 -10.97 26.29 -6.77
C PHE A 51 -11.69 25.34 -5.81
N ILE A 52 -11.79 25.70 -4.52
CA ILE A 52 -12.50 24.90 -3.52
C ILE A 52 -13.99 24.75 -3.87
N ASP A 53 -14.63 25.82 -4.32
CA ASP A 53 -16.05 25.77 -4.68
C ASP A 53 -16.29 24.89 -5.91
N LEU A 54 -15.41 24.94 -6.91
CA LEU A 54 -15.47 24.04 -8.06
C LEU A 54 -15.16 22.59 -7.68
N ALA A 55 -14.21 22.36 -6.77
CA ALA A 55 -13.92 21.02 -6.24
C ALA A 55 -15.17 20.40 -5.59
N ARG A 56 -15.90 21.17 -4.77
CA ARG A 56 -17.14 20.73 -4.13
C ARG A 56 -18.25 20.47 -5.14
N GLN A 57 -18.36 21.31 -6.17
CA GLN A 57 -19.34 21.09 -7.24
C GLN A 57 -19.02 19.81 -8.02
N MET A 58 -17.74 19.55 -8.30
CA MET A 58 -17.28 18.33 -8.97
C MET A 58 -17.55 17.09 -8.13
N GLU A 59 -17.26 17.13 -6.83
CA GLU A 59 -17.62 16.07 -5.89
C GLU A 59 -19.13 15.80 -5.89
N ALA A 60 -19.95 16.84 -5.72
CA ALA A 60 -21.41 16.71 -5.73
C ALA A 60 -21.93 16.12 -7.04
N PHE A 61 -21.37 16.53 -8.18
CA PHE A 61 -21.71 16.00 -9.49
C PHE A 61 -21.43 14.49 -9.57
N PHE A 62 -20.24 14.05 -9.20
CA PHE A 62 -19.88 12.63 -9.26
C PHE A 62 -20.66 11.79 -8.24
N LEU A 63 -20.91 12.32 -7.04
CA LEU A 63 -21.78 11.65 -6.05
C LEU A 63 -23.19 11.45 -6.59
N GLN A 64 -23.77 12.47 -7.23
CA GLN A 64 -25.09 12.37 -7.84
C GLN A 64 -25.11 11.31 -8.97
N LYS A 65 -24.09 11.31 -9.83
CA LYS A 65 -23.96 10.29 -10.89
C LYS A 65 -23.81 8.88 -10.30
N ARG A 66 -23.02 8.72 -9.24
CA ARG A 66 -22.82 7.43 -8.58
C ARG A 66 -24.08 6.93 -7.89
N PHE A 67 -24.81 7.80 -7.20
CA PHE A 67 -26.12 7.47 -6.64
C PHE A 67 -27.09 7.00 -7.72
N LEU A 68 -27.15 7.72 -8.85
CA LEU A 68 -28.01 7.31 -9.97
C LEU A 68 -27.59 5.95 -10.56
N LEU A 69 -26.29 5.68 -10.68
CA LEU A 69 -25.79 4.37 -11.11
C LEU A 69 -26.16 3.26 -10.14
N SER A 70 -26.07 3.47 -8.83
CA SER A 70 -26.49 2.45 -7.84
C SER A 70 -27.97 2.10 -7.94
N ALA A 71 -28.82 3.06 -8.31
CA ALA A 71 -30.25 2.84 -8.46
C ALA A 71 -30.62 2.20 -9.81
N LEU A 72 -29.97 2.63 -10.90
CA LEU A 72 -30.34 2.24 -12.27
C LEU A 72 -29.54 1.05 -12.81
N LYS A 73 -28.32 0.84 -12.31
CA LYS A 73 -27.37 -0.18 -12.79
C LYS A 73 -26.56 -0.80 -11.64
N PRO A 74 -27.21 -1.36 -10.62
CA PRO A 74 -26.53 -1.95 -9.46
C PRO A 74 -25.54 -3.05 -9.83
N GLU A 75 -25.75 -3.76 -10.94
CA GLU A 75 -24.85 -4.78 -11.47
C GLU A 75 -23.49 -4.23 -11.91
N LEU A 76 -23.41 -2.95 -12.30
CA LEU A 76 -22.14 -2.30 -12.58
C LEU A 76 -21.34 -2.07 -11.31
N VAL A 77 -22.01 -1.59 -10.25
CA VAL A 77 -21.40 -1.33 -8.94
C VAL A 77 -20.84 -2.63 -8.35
N VAL A 78 -21.64 -3.70 -8.34
CA VAL A 78 -21.19 -5.01 -7.86
C VAL A 78 -20.01 -5.54 -8.67
N ARG A 79 -19.98 -5.28 -9.98
CA ARG A 79 -18.87 -5.72 -10.84
C ARG A 79 -17.57 -4.97 -10.53
N GLU A 80 -17.65 -3.67 -10.25
CA GLU A 80 -16.52 -2.86 -9.80
C GLU A 80 -15.98 -3.42 -8.48
N ASP A 81 -16.84 -3.63 -7.48
CA ASP A 81 -16.47 -4.21 -6.19
C ASP A 81 -15.78 -5.58 -6.35
N ILE A 82 -16.31 -6.44 -7.23
CA ILE A 82 -15.70 -7.75 -7.52
C ILE A 82 -14.29 -7.59 -8.10
N ASN A 83 -14.06 -6.62 -8.97
CA ASN A 83 -12.76 -6.39 -9.58
C ASN A 83 -11.74 -5.86 -8.56
N ASP A 84 -12.17 -4.98 -7.67
CA ASP A 84 -11.33 -4.48 -6.57
C ASP A 84 -10.94 -5.60 -5.62
N LEU A 85 -11.91 -6.44 -5.24
CA LEU A 85 -11.67 -7.62 -4.39
C LEU A 85 -10.71 -8.62 -5.05
N LYS A 86 -10.84 -8.87 -6.35
CA LYS A 86 -9.90 -9.74 -7.09
C LYS A 86 -8.48 -9.16 -7.10
N SER A 87 -8.35 -7.86 -7.32
CA SER A 87 -7.05 -7.18 -7.32
C SER A 87 -6.40 -7.22 -5.95
N GLU A 88 -7.18 -6.99 -4.89
CA GLU A 88 -6.70 -7.07 -3.51
C GLU A 88 -6.34 -8.52 -3.12
N LEU A 89 -7.11 -9.51 -3.56
CA LEU A 89 -6.78 -10.93 -3.36
C LEU A 89 -5.43 -11.27 -3.98
N ALA A 90 -5.20 -10.94 -5.25
CA ALA A 90 -3.94 -11.19 -5.94
C ALA A 90 -2.76 -10.54 -5.20
N ARG A 91 -2.91 -9.29 -4.75
CA ARG A 91 -1.89 -8.58 -3.97
C ARG A 91 -1.58 -9.30 -2.64
N LYS A 92 -2.60 -9.85 -1.97
CA LYS A 92 -2.42 -10.64 -0.75
C LYS A 92 -1.75 -11.98 -1.01
N GLU A 93 -2.10 -12.67 -2.09
CA GLU A 93 -1.45 -13.93 -2.50
C GLU A 93 0.05 -13.71 -2.74
N ASP A 94 0.42 -12.63 -3.45
CA ASP A 94 1.82 -12.25 -3.67
C ASP A 94 2.56 -11.96 -2.36
N LEU A 95 1.89 -11.29 -1.42
CA LEU A 95 2.47 -11.00 -0.11
C LEU A 95 2.71 -12.29 0.69
N LEU A 96 1.74 -13.19 0.70
CA LEU A 96 1.86 -14.49 1.35
C LEU A 96 3.00 -15.30 0.72
N LYS A 97 3.12 -15.33 -0.60
CA LYS A 97 4.21 -16.02 -1.28
C LYS A 97 5.58 -15.52 -0.82
N ARG A 98 5.79 -14.20 -0.78
CA ARG A 98 7.02 -13.59 -0.26
C ARG A 98 7.30 -13.94 1.20
N HIS A 99 6.27 -14.07 2.03
CA HIS A 99 6.44 -14.50 3.42
C HIS A 99 6.83 -15.97 3.53
N HIS A 100 6.21 -16.86 2.74
CA HIS A 100 6.59 -18.26 2.69
C HIS A 100 8.05 -18.44 2.25
N GLU A 101 8.50 -17.69 1.23
CA GLU A 101 9.90 -17.70 0.78
C GLU A 101 10.87 -17.32 1.91
N LYS A 102 10.55 -16.28 2.69
CA LYS A 102 11.36 -15.89 3.86
C LYS A 102 11.37 -16.95 4.95
N ILE A 103 10.22 -17.58 5.23
CA ILE A 103 10.12 -18.66 6.20
C ILE A 103 11.01 -19.83 5.77
N THR A 104 10.94 -20.25 4.51
CA THR A 104 11.80 -21.31 3.97
C THR A 104 13.29 -20.95 4.11
N LEU A 105 13.68 -19.71 3.80
CA LEU A 105 15.05 -19.24 3.99
C LEU A 105 15.50 -19.36 5.44
N TRP A 106 14.67 -18.92 6.39
CA TRP A 106 14.99 -18.98 7.82
C TRP A 106 15.04 -20.41 8.36
N GLN A 107 14.14 -21.28 7.88
CA GLN A 107 14.16 -22.71 8.24
C GLN A 107 15.45 -23.38 7.78
N ASN A 108 15.90 -23.11 6.54
CA ASN A 108 17.15 -23.64 6.02
C ASN A 108 18.34 -23.13 6.84
N LEU A 109 18.41 -21.83 7.13
CA LEU A 109 19.49 -21.26 7.94
C LEU A 109 19.54 -21.89 9.34
N LEU A 110 18.39 -22.12 9.97
CA LEU A 110 18.34 -22.78 11.28
C LEU A 110 18.81 -24.24 11.22
N ALA A 111 18.43 -24.97 10.18
CA ALA A 111 18.88 -26.34 9.95
C ALA A 111 20.41 -26.42 9.79
N ASP A 112 21.00 -25.49 9.04
CA ASP A 112 22.45 -25.41 8.84
C ASP A 112 23.19 -25.14 10.17
N VAL A 113 22.68 -24.23 11.01
CA VAL A 113 23.24 -23.95 12.34
C VAL A 113 23.20 -25.18 13.25
N GLN A 114 22.11 -25.95 13.23
CA GLN A 114 22.00 -27.19 14.01
C GLN A 114 22.91 -28.29 13.47
N GLY A 115 23.06 -28.40 12.16
CA GLY A 115 24.01 -29.31 11.51
C GLY A 115 25.47 -28.98 11.86
N TRP A 116 25.82 -27.69 11.82
CA TRP A 116 27.14 -27.21 12.23
C TRP A 116 27.44 -27.53 13.70
N ALA A 117 26.51 -27.27 14.62
CA ALA A 117 26.70 -27.56 16.04
C ALA A 117 26.95 -29.06 16.32
N LYS A 118 26.28 -29.96 15.57
CA LYS A 118 26.53 -31.41 15.66
C LYS A 118 27.89 -31.80 15.09
N SER A 119 28.33 -31.16 14.00
CA SER A 119 29.64 -31.44 13.39
C SER A 119 30.82 -31.03 14.28
N GLN A 120 30.67 -29.97 15.08
CA GLN A 120 31.70 -29.50 16.00
C GLN A 120 31.78 -30.35 17.29
N ALA A 121 30.71 -31.08 17.63
CA ALA A 121 30.69 -32.03 18.76
C ALA A 121 31.42 -33.36 18.46
N GLN A 122 31.69 -33.67 17.18
CA GLN A 122 32.57 -34.76 16.77
C GLN A 122 34.00 -34.24 16.53
N GLY A 123 34.71 -33.91 17.62
CA GLY A 123 36.17 -33.78 17.58
C GLY A 123 36.84 -35.12 17.26
N PRO A 124 38.09 -35.14 16.77
CA PRO A 124 38.75 -36.35 16.30
C PRO A 124 38.81 -37.41 17.41
N ALA A 125 38.27 -38.60 17.14
CA ALA A 125 38.39 -39.75 18.02
C ALA A 125 39.88 -40.04 18.26
N THR A 126 40.33 -39.85 19.50
CA THR A 126 41.65 -40.31 19.93
C THR A 126 41.70 -41.84 19.83
N PRO A 127 42.71 -42.43 19.17
CA PRO A 127 42.84 -43.88 19.15
C PRO A 127 43.47 -44.32 20.47
N SER A 128 42.65 -44.57 21.48
CA SER A 128 43.11 -45.26 22.69
C SER A 128 43.26 -46.75 22.40
N GLY A 129 44.50 -47.16 22.19
CA GLY A 129 44.91 -48.55 22.13
C GLY A 129 44.74 -49.26 23.48
N MET A 130 44.35 -50.53 23.38
CA MET A 130 44.76 -51.68 24.19
C MET A 130 44.79 -51.51 25.73
N ASN A 131 43.75 -52.00 26.42
CA ASN A 131 43.88 -53.11 27.39
C ASN A 131 42.62 -53.30 28.25
N GLY A 132 42.11 -54.53 28.26
CA GLY A 132 41.74 -55.20 29.51
C GLY A 132 40.31 -55.07 30.04
N VAL A 133 39.67 -56.24 30.09
CA VAL A 133 38.66 -56.73 31.05
C VAL A 133 37.17 -56.35 30.82
N PRO A 134 36.25 -57.34 30.69
CA PRO A 134 34.80 -57.10 30.72
C PRO A 134 34.28 -57.12 32.18
N PRO A 135 33.13 -56.48 32.47
CA PRO A 135 31.97 -57.31 32.78
C PRO A 135 30.59 -56.72 32.40
N SER A 136 29.73 -57.64 31.95
CA SER A 136 28.28 -57.77 32.20
C SER A 136 27.51 -56.62 32.87
N GLY A 137 26.39 -56.23 32.25
CA GLY A 137 25.28 -55.52 32.91
C GLY A 137 24.20 -54.99 31.95
N THR A 138 23.20 -55.81 31.60
CA THR A 138 21.83 -55.35 31.25
C THR A 138 21.20 -54.65 32.47
N PRO A 139 20.17 -53.75 32.42
CA PRO A 139 18.99 -53.69 31.52
C PRO A 139 18.46 -52.22 31.31
N PRO A 140 17.15 -51.89 31.11
CA PRO A 140 16.04 -52.51 30.36
C PRO A 140 15.49 -51.63 29.21
N GLN A 141 14.72 -52.24 28.29
CA GLN A 141 13.83 -51.53 27.34
C GLN A 141 12.58 -50.97 28.06
N PRO A 142 12.04 -49.82 27.66
CA PRO A 142 10.68 -49.43 27.99
C PRO A 142 9.70 -50.07 26.99
N ALA A 143 8.69 -50.75 27.53
CA ALA A 143 7.52 -51.24 26.80
C ALA A 143 6.42 -50.16 26.77
N MET A 144 5.78 -50.07 25.60
CA MET A 144 4.50 -49.39 25.24
C MET A 144 4.34 -47.90 25.53
#